data_AF-A0A2U0ADJ9-F1
#
_entry.id   AF-A0A2U0ADJ9-F1
#
_cell.length_a   1.000
_cell.length_b   1.000
_cell.length_c   1.000
_cell.angle_alpha   90.00
_cell.angle_beta   90.00
_cell.angle_gamma   90.00
#
_symmetry.space_group_name_H-M   'P 1'
#
loop_
_entity.id
_entity.type
_entity.pdbx_description
1 polymer ?
#
loop_
_entity_poly.entity_id
_entity_poly.type
_entity_poly.pdbx_seq_one_letter_code
_entity_poly.pdbx_strand_id
1 'polypeptide(L)'
;MQMVRQLEFALFDFRIHREYDPQQGARIYETLEEVRRQVAVVKPPVWNRFAHGFSHIFAGGYAAGYYSYKWAEVLSADAFSLFEEQGIFDTDTGQAFLKEVLQQGGSKDAMELFVAFRGREPEIEPLLRHSGITG
;
A
#
# COMPACT_ATOMS: atom_id res chain seq x y z
N MET A 1 12.17 8.80 -3.32
CA MET A 1 12.00 7.95 -4.53
C MET A 1 11.22 6.66 -4.27
N GLN A 2 11.32 6.01 -3.09
CA GLN A 2 10.65 4.72 -2.85
C GLN A 2 9.11 4.78 -2.90
N MET A 3 8.48 5.83 -2.32
CA MET A 3 7.00 5.94 -2.30
C MET A 3 6.39 6.01 -3.70
N VAL A 4 6.87 6.92 -4.55
CA VAL A 4 6.31 7.09 -5.92
C VAL A 4 6.51 5.85 -6.80
N ARG A 5 7.52 5.04 -6.52
CA ARG A 5 7.72 3.76 -7.22
C ARG A 5 6.66 2.72 -6.84
N GLN A 6 6.25 2.69 -5.57
CA GLN A 6 5.13 1.85 -5.12
C GLN A 6 3.81 2.33 -5.72
N LEU A 7 3.62 3.65 -5.86
CA LEU A 7 2.46 4.22 -6.56
C LEU A 7 2.45 3.86 -8.06
N GLU A 8 3.61 3.88 -8.74
CA GLU A 8 3.72 3.40 -10.14
C GLU A 8 3.17 1.98 -10.27
N PHE A 9 3.58 1.08 -9.38
CA PHE A 9 3.15 -0.32 -9.40
C PHE A 9 1.65 -0.49 -9.11
N ALA A 10 1.13 0.20 -8.09
CA ALA A 10 -0.28 0.12 -7.71
C ALA A 10 -1.20 0.71 -8.79
N LEU A 11 -0.85 1.86 -9.36
CA LEU A 11 -1.60 2.49 -10.44
C LEU A 11 -1.56 1.64 -11.71
N PHE A 12 -0.39 1.10 -12.07
CA PHE A 12 -0.27 0.20 -13.21
C PHE A 12 -1.17 -1.04 -13.03
N ASP A 13 -1.10 -1.71 -11.88
CA ASP A 13 -1.96 -2.85 -11.53
C ASP A 13 -3.45 -2.52 -11.64
N PHE A 14 -3.90 -1.42 -11.02
CA PHE A 14 -5.32 -1.05 -11.09
C PHE A 14 -5.79 -0.77 -12.51
N ARG A 15 -5.01 -0.01 -13.30
CA ARG A 15 -5.44 0.41 -14.63
C ARG A 15 -5.56 -0.79 -15.57
N ILE A 16 -4.61 -1.73 -15.56
CA ILE A 16 -4.69 -2.90 -16.44
C ILE A 16 -5.85 -3.84 -16.07
N HIS A 17 -6.25 -3.91 -14.80
CA HIS A 17 -7.38 -4.74 -14.36
C HIS A 17 -8.74 -4.04 -14.46
N ARG A 18 -8.76 -2.69 -14.52
CA ARG A 18 -10.01 -1.90 -14.58
C ARG A 18 -10.37 -1.43 -15.98
N GLU A 19 -9.39 -1.07 -16.80
CA GLU A 19 -9.57 -0.39 -18.08
C GLU A 19 -9.46 -1.34 -19.29
N TYR A 20 -9.37 -2.66 -19.06
CA TYR A 20 -9.23 -3.64 -20.15
C TYR A 20 -10.42 -3.60 -21.12
N ASP A 21 -10.09 -3.47 -22.40
CA ASP A 21 -11.03 -3.54 -23.51
C ASP A 21 -10.58 -4.65 -24.49
N PRO A 22 -11.37 -5.73 -24.68
CA PRO A 22 -11.05 -6.80 -25.62
C PRO A 22 -10.81 -6.32 -27.06
N GLN A 23 -11.42 -5.21 -27.49
CA GLN A 23 -11.25 -4.68 -28.84
C GLN A 23 -9.88 -4.00 -29.05
N GLN A 24 -9.26 -3.54 -27.97
CA GLN A 24 -7.97 -2.83 -28.00
C GLN A 24 -6.79 -3.70 -27.53
N GLY A 25 -7.09 -4.87 -26.96
CA GLY A 25 -6.09 -5.77 -26.38
C GLY A 25 -5.58 -5.28 -25.02
N ALA A 26 -4.51 -5.91 -24.52
CA ALA A 26 -4.07 -5.74 -23.13
C ALA A 26 -3.38 -4.39 -22.84
N ARG A 27 -2.82 -3.71 -23.86
CA ARG A 27 -2.19 -2.38 -23.77
C ARG A 27 -1.24 -2.17 -22.57
N ILE A 28 -0.46 -3.21 -22.24
CA ILE A 28 0.31 -3.29 -20.99
C ILE A 28 1.38 -2.18 -20.90
N TYR A 29 2.22 -2.03 -21.91
CA TYR A 29 3.33 -1.06 -21.86
C TYR A 29 2.86 0.36 -22.14
N GLU A 30 1.79 0.53 -22.92
CA GLU A 30 1.13 1.81 -23.13
C GLU A 30 0.59 2.36 -21.79
N THR A 31 -0.14 1.52 -21.05
CA THR A 31 -0.68 1.86 -19.73
C THR A 31 0.44 2.14 -18.72
N LEU A 32 1.49 1.30 -18.71
CA LEU A 32 2.65 1.49 -17.83
C LEU A 32 3.37 2.82 -18.11
N GLU A 33 3.56 3.18 -19.38
CA GLU A 33 4.21 4.45 -19.74
C GLU A 33 3.32 5.65 -19.41
N GLU A 34 2.00 5.54 -19.58
CA GLU A 34 1.06 6.56 -19.13
C GLU A 34 1.15 6.81 -17.61
N VAL A 35 1.20 5.75 -16.81
CA VAL A 35 1.38 5.86 -15.36
C VAL A 35 2.74 6.49 -15.03
N ARG A 36 3.82 6.05 -15.67
CA ARG A 36 5.17 6.62 -15.47
C ARG A 36 5.23 8.11 -15.79
N ARG A 37 4.50 8.59 -16.80
CA ARG A 37 4.43 10.03 -17.09
C ARG A 37 3.87 10.85 -15.93
N GLN A 38 3.03 10.25 -15.08
CA GLN A 38 2.41 10.94 -13.95
C GLN A 38 3.27 10.90 -12.68
N VAL A 39 3.88 9.74 -12.37
CA VAL A 39 4.48 9.51 -11.05
C VAL A 39 5.97 9.16 -11.05
N ALA A 40 6.54 8.77 -12.20
CA ALA A 40 7.93 8.32 -12.25
C ALA A 40 8.91 9.50 -12.43
N VAL A 41 9.75 9.73 -11.42
CA VAL A 41 10.85 10.71 -11.48
C VAL A 41 11.95 10.25 -12.43
N VAL A 42 12.26 8.95 -12.44
CA VAL A 42 13.27 8.34 -13.31
C VAL A 42 12.58 7.36 -14.26
N LYS A 43 12.69 7.64 -15.56
CA LYS A 43 12.13 6.76 -16.60
C LYS A 43 13.14 5.69 -16.99
N PRO A 44 12.76 4.39 -16.94
CA PRO A 44 13.64 3.33 -17.40
C PRO A 44 13.78 3.34 -18.93
N PRO A 45 14.85 2.75 -19.49
CA PRO A 45 15.04 2.63 -20.94
C PRO A 45 13.88 1.91 -21.64
N VAL A 46 13.67 2.21 -22.92
CA VAL A 46 12.57 1.66 -23.75
C VAL A 46 12.58 0.13 -23.88
N TRP A 47 13.73 -0.51 -23.68
CA TRP A 47 13.87 -1.97 -23.69
C TRP A 47 13.56 -2.63 -22.34
N ASN A 48 13.29 -1.86 -21.29
CA ASN A 48 12.86 -2.40 -20.00
C ASN A 48 11.55 -3.20 -20.15
N ARG A 49 11.50 -4.39 -19.56
CA ARG A 49 10.34 -5.29 -19.58
C ARG A 49 9.82 -5.63 -18.19
N PHE A 50 9.72 -4.61 -17.33
CA PHE A 50 9.30 -4.76 -15.93
C PHE A 50 8.02 -5.62 -15.76
N ALA A 51 6.99 -5.37 -16.57
CA ALA A 51 5.70 -6.06 -16.44
C ALA A 51 5.83 -7.59 -16.55
N HIS A 52 6.78 -8.10 -17.35
CA HIS A 52 6.97 -9.55 -17.52
C HIS A 52 7.55 -10.23 -16.27
N GLY A 53 8.20 -9.45 -15.40
CA GLY A 53 8.74 -9.94 -14.12
C GLY A 53 7.85 -9.59 -12.92
N PHE A 54 6.66 -9.03 -13.13
CA PHE A 54 5.83 -8.54 -12.03
C PHE A 54 4.96 -9.64 -11.43
N SER A 55 5.61 -10.63 -10.80
CA SER A 55 4.94 -11.84 -10.31
C SER A 55 3.84 -11.59 -9.28
N HIS A 56 3.87 -10.48 -8.53
CA HIS A 56 2.84 -10.17 -7.52
C HIS A 56 1.43 -10.20 -8.13
N ILE A 57 1.26 -9.62 -9.33
CA ILE A 57 -0.04 -9.43 -9.96
C ILE A 57 -0.33 -10.46 -11.06
N PHE A 58 0.70 -11.09 -11.64
CA PHE A 58 0.52 -12.08 -12.72
C PHE A 58 0.67 -13.54 -12.29
N ALA A 59 1.30 -13.81 -11.16
CA ALA A 59 1.56 -15.15 -10.65
C ALA A 59 1.39 -15.25 -9.12
N GLY A 60 0.76 -14.25 -8.50
CA GLY A 60 0.58 -14.12 -7.07
C GLY A 60 -0.84 -13.69 -6.74
N GLY A 61 -1.08 -13.40 -5.45
CA GLY A 61 -2.41 -13.02 -4.95
C GLY A 61 -2.74 -11.54 -5.00
N TYR A 62 -1.96 -10.72 -5.72
CA TYR A 62 -2.08 -9.24 -5.67
C TYR A 62 -2.65 -8.62 -6.94
N ALA A 63 -3.26 -9.42 -7.84
CA ALA A 63 -3.95 -8.88 -9.01
C ALA A 63 -5.07 -7.90 -8.57
N ALA A 64 -5.07 -6.68 -9.11
CA ALA A 64 -5.93 -5.58 -8.67
C ALA A 64 -5.83 -5.28 -7.15
N GLY A 65 -4.69 -5.59 -6.56
CA GLY A 65 -4.47 -5.61 -5.12
C GLY A 65 -3.08 -5.12 -4.71
N TYR A 66 -2.21 -4.70 -5.62
CA TYR A 66 -0.87 -4.25 -5.25
C TYR A 66 -0.89 -2.98 -4.39
N TYR A 67 -1.95 -2.17 -4.50
CA TYR A 67 -2.17 -1.01 -3.62
C TYR A 67 -2.25 -1.37 -2.12
N SER A 68 -2.55 -2.64 -1.80
CA SER A 68 -2.67 -3.14 -0.43
C SER A 68 -1.41 -2.90 0.41
N TYR A 69 -0.22 -2.84 -0.20
CA TYR A 69 1.00 -2.47 0.52
C TYR A 69 0.92 -1.06 1.09
N LYS A 70 0.58 -0.05 0.26
CA LYS A 70 0.47 1.34 0.74
C LYS A 70 -0.75 1.55 1.63
N TRP A 71 -1.85 0.84 1.35
CA TRP A 71 -3.02 0.83 2.22
C TRP A 71 -2.66 0.32 3.62
N ALA A 72 -2.02 -0.85 3.71
CA ALA A 72 -1.55 -1.43 4.97
C ALA A 72 -0.48 -0.57 5.66
N GLU A 73 0.35 0.15 4.89
CA GLU A 73 1.39 1.01 5.46
C GLU A 73 0.79 2.19 6.24
N VAL A 74 -0.34 2.75 5.78
CA VAL A 74 -1.10 3.78 6.54
C VAL A 74 -1.50 3.24 7.90
N LEU A 75 -2.15 2.07 7.92
CA LEU A 75 -2.55 1.40 9.16
C LEU A 75 -1.33 1.11 10.06
N SER A 76 -0.24 0.61 9.50
CA SER A 76 0.95 0.27 10.29
C SER A 76 1.66 1.50 10.88
N ALA A 77 1.74 2.60 10.13
CA ALA A 77 2.38 3.83 10.59
C ALA A 77 1.55 4.47 11.70
N ASP A 78 0.23 4.48 11.55
CA ASP A 78 -0.67 5.04 12.56
C ASP A 78 -0.80 4.15 13.79
N ALA A 79 -0.79 2.82 13.62
CA ALA A 79 -0.66 1.88 14.73
C ALA A 79 0.65 2.11 15.52
N PHE A 80 1.78 2.29 14.82
CA PHE A 80 3.06 2.60 15.46
C PHE A 80 3.05 3.97 16.14
N SER A 81 2.32 4.95 15.61
CA SER A 81 2.22 6.28 16.21
C SER A 81 1.65 6.25 17.64
N LEU A 82 0.80 5.28 17.97
CA LEU A 82 0.34 5.10 19.35
C LEU A 82 1.49 4.72 20.30
N PHE A 83 2.46 3.92 19.84
CA PHE A 83 3.68 3.65 20.60
C PHE A 83 4.58 4.89 20.69
N GLU A 84 4.63 5.74 19.66
CA GLU A 84 5.33 7.03 19.74
C GLU A 84 4.69 7.96 20.79
N GLU A 85 3.37 7.93 20.92
CA GLU A 85 2.58 8.72 21.88
C GLU A 85 2.71 8.24 23.33
N GLN A 86 2.60 6.93 23.56
CA GLN A 86 2.59 6.34 24.92
C GLN A 86 3.99 5.98 25.43
N GLY A 87 4.94 5.79 24.52
CA GLY A 87 6.28 5.28 24.80
C GLY A 87 6.57 4.02 23.99
N ILE A 88 7.71 4.00 23.29
CA ILE A 88 8.04 2.97 22.28
C ILE A 88 7.97 1.54 22.85
N PHE A 89 8.25 1.38 24.13
CA PHE A 89 8.23 0.09 24.84
C PHE A 89 7.11 -0.01 25.87
N ASP A 90 6.04 0.77 25.71
CA ASP A 90 4.87 0.68 26.57
C ASP A 90 4.21 -0.71 26.47
N THR A 91 4.11 -1.37 27.62
CA THR A 91 3.65 -2.77 27.70
C THR A 91 2.15 -2.86 27.47
N ASP A 92 1.37 -1.88 27.94
CA ASP A 92 -0.08 -1.87 27.81
C ASP A 92 -0.50 -1.72 26.33
N THR A 93 0.16 -0.82 25.59
CA THR A 93 -0.01 -0.67 24.14
C THR A 93 0.38 -1.95 23.40
N GLY A 94 1.48 -2.60 23.81
CA GLY A 94 1.88 -3.90 23.25
C GLY A 94 0.83 -5.00 23.46
N GLN A 95 0.23 -5.09 24.65
CA GLN A 95 -0.83 -6.04 24.95
C GLN A 95 -2.11 -5.74 24.15
N ALA A 96 -2.47 -4.46 24.02
CA ALA A 96 -3.60 -4.04 23.20
C ALA A 96 -3.39 -4.43 21.72
N PHE A 97 -2.20 -4.20 21.16
CA PHE A 97 -1.88 -4.58 19.79
C PHE A 97 -1.97 -6.09 19.56
N LEU A 98 -1.43 -6.88 20.50
CA LEU A 98 -1.54 -8.34 20.45
C LEU A 98 -3.00 -8.80 20.45
N LYS A 99 -3.80 -8.28 21.39
CA LYS A 99 -5.19 -8.71 21.60
C LYS A 99 -6.10 -8.30 20.45
N GLU A 100 -6.03 -7.04 20.03
CA GLU A 100 -7.00 -6.47 19.08
C GLU A 100 -6.57 -6.69 17.61
N VAL A 101 -5.26 -6.75 17.31
CA VAL A 101 -4.79 -6.91 15.92
C VAL A 101 -4.30 -8.33 15.64
N LEU A 102 -3.33 -8.84 16.42
CA LEU A 102 -2.61 -10.07 16.05
C LEU A 102 -3.40 -11.37 16.34
N GLN A 103 -4.17 -11.40 17.43
CA GLN A 103 -4.91 -12.60 17.85
C GLN A 103 -6.21 -12.84 17.08
N GLN A 104 -6.77 -11.81 16.44
CA GLN A 104 -8.12 -11.88 15.88
C GLN A 104 -8.17 -12.54 14.50
N GLY A 105 -7.08 -12.52 13.74
CA GLY A 105 -7.07 -13.01 12.35
C GLY A 105 -8.18 -12.37 11.52
N GLY A 106 -8.94 -13.19 10.78
CA GLY A 106 -10.11 -12.74 10.01
C GLY A 106 -11.44 -12.90 10.73
N SER A 107 -11.47 -12.99 12.06
CA SER A 107 -12.71 -13.23 12.82
C SER A 107 -13.64 -12.00 12.96
N LYS A 108 -13.10 -10.81 12.70
CA LYS A 108 -13.82 -9.52 12.70
C LYS A 108 -13.31 -8.64 11.57
N ASP A 109 -14.03 -7.56 11.28
CA ASP A 109 -13.62 -6.58 10.28
C ASP A 109 -12.32 -5.87 10.69
N ALA A 110 -11.40 -5.70 9.74
CA ALA A 110 -10.09 -5.13 10.02
C ALA A 110 -10.15 -3.67 10.52
N MET A 111 -11.14 -2.88 10.07
CA MET A 111 -11.33 -1.51 10.54
C MET A 111 -11.83 -1.50 11.98
N GLU A 112 -12.78 -2.36 12.33
CA GLU A 112 -13.26 -2.48 13.72
C GLU A 112 -12.13 -2.84 14.68
N LEU A 113 -11.28 -3.79 14.30
CA LEU A 113 -10.10 -4.19 15.07
C LEU A 113 -9.08 -3.05 15.21
N PHE A 114 -8.84 -2.31 14.13
CA PHE A 114 -7.94 -1.17 14.15
C PHE A 114 -8.48 -0.07 15.08
N VAL A 115 -9.76 0.28 14.98
CA VAL A 115 -10.39 1.28 15.86
C VAL A 115 -10.38 0.83 17.32
N ALA A 116 -10.60 -0.45 17.59
CA ALA A 116 -10.51 -1.00 18.95
C ALA A 116 -9.11 -0.84 19.56
N PHE A 117 -8.06 -1.00 18.75
CA PHE A 117 -6.68 -0.76 19.16
C PHE A 117 -6.32 0.74 19.26
N ARG A 118 -6.58 1.49 18.18
CA ARG A 118 -6.12 2.88 18.01
C ARG A 118 -6.99 3.92 18.71
N GLY A 119 -8.25 3.58 18.98
CA GLY A 119 -9.28 4.47 19.53
C GLY A 119 -9.96 5.38 18.51
N ARG A 120 -9.51 5.36 17.24
CA ARG A 120 -10.06 6.14 16.12
C ARG A 120 -9.76 5.44 14.79
N GLU A 121 -10.38 5.92 13.72
CA GLU A 121 -10.06 5.49 12.34
C GLU A 121 -8.61 5.86 11.95
N PRO A 122 -8.01 5.16 10.97
CA PRO A 122 -6.65 5.39 10.55
C PRO A 122 -6.45 6.76 9.88
N GLU A 123 -5.37 7.42 10.25
CA GLU A 123 -4.92 8.70 9.72
C GLU A 123 -3.68 8.52 8.84
N ILE A 124 -3.53 9.35 7.80
CA ILE A 124 -2.40 9.24 6.85
C ILE A 124 -1.17 9.99 7.34
N GLU A 125 -1.36 10.94 8.26
CA GLU A 125 -0.36 11.85 8.79
C GLU A 125 0.87 11.13 9.38
N PRO A 126 0.73 10.03 10.15
CA PRO A 126 1.89 9.26 10.62
C PRO A 126 2.75 8.73 9.48
N LEU A 127 2.15 8.16 8.43
CA LEU A 127 2.88 7.66 7.26
C LEU A 127 3.64 8.79 6.55
N LEU A 128 2.99 9.94 6.36
CA LEU A 128 3.61 11.09 5.71
C LEU A 128 4.78 11.62 6.54
N ARG A 129 4.61 11.75 7.86
CA ARG A 129 5.67 12.13 8.79
C ARG A 129 6.85 11.17 8.74
N HIS A 130 6.61 9.86 8.84
CA HIS A 130 7.65 8.83 8.75
C HIS A 130 8.36 8.82 7.38
N SER A 131 7.66 9.27 6.34
CA SER A 131 8.21 9.41 4.98
C SER A 131 8.93 10.74 4.73
N GLY A 132 9.00 11.64 5.72
CA GLY A 132 9.61 12.98 5.60
C GLY A 132 8.78 13.95 4.75
N ILE A 133 7.48 13.70 4.60
CA ILE A 133 6.53 14.54 3.86
C ILE A 133 5.68 15.27 4.89
N THR A 134 6.25 16.32 5.48
CA THR A 134 5.55 17.19 6.43
C THR A 134 5.27 18.53 5.76
N GLY A 135 4.01 18.93 5.69
CA GLY A 135 3.56 20.24 5.21
C GLY A 135 2.76 20.95 6.28
#